data_AF-A0A6N9EWY7-F1
#
_entry.id   AF-A0A6N9EWY7-F1
#
_cell.length_a   1.000
_cell.length_b   1.000
_cell.length_c   1.000
_cell.angle_alpha   90.00
_cell.angle_beta   90.00
_cell.angle_gamma   90.00
#
_symmetry.space_group_name_H-M   'P 1'
#
loop_
_entity.id
_entity.type
_entity.pdbx_description
1 polymer ?
#
loop_
_entity_poly.entity_id
_entity_poly.type
_entity_poly.pdbx_seq_one_letter_code
_entity_poly.pdbx_strand_id
1 'polypeptide(L)'
;MSRRLFSDDFPVAEDAAMFACLAADTATDVFVTSMVAAMEPELGVEVSDDERACFRDRLTGIDLAALVSASEISDDDASVMVLLGALVSCIPDAFISSVLADFDMGFDDLSEDEKACARELLVGLDLDGLASSDDNGEAAVEAILALSFGLIECLPDLAEGGMALPSGEFSPEGATPAAVGEPIEGALDSADDTELYVFEAVEGEFYEIGVEPVTLDDPTVTLYGADGAWLGYNDDSGDSLASRLYWSADGSGPLYVEVGGYGAGSYTLTVEVSDVDDDHANSSAGATAAEVGEAVGGSLEYGDDADFFVFEAVEGEFYEIGVEPVTLEDPTVALYDADGAWLDYNDDSGDSLAARLIWPAGSSGPLYVEVGGYGVGSYTLTVAVSDVVDDHANAPEGATAAEVGEAVEGSLEYDGDVDYFVFDAVEGELYELSVSPVTLEDPTVELYDADGAWLDYDDDSGGALAPRLYWPADVSGPLYVEVGGYGAGSYSLTITRR
;
A
#
# COMPACT_ATOMS: atom_id res chain seq x y z
N MET A 1 -23.37 0.98 -6.15
CA MET A 1 -24.05 -0.13 -5.43
C MET A 1 -23.03 -0.99 -4.68
N SER A 2 -22.72 -0.68 -3.40
CA SER A 2 -22.03 -1.66 -2.54
C SER A 2 -23.05 -2.77 -2.21
N ARG A 3 -22.82 -3.97 -2.74
CA ARG A 3 -23.40 -5.16 -2.11
C ARG A 3 -22.66 -5.30 -0.79
N ARG A 4 -23.41 -5.43 0.31
CA ARG A 4 -22.82 -5.74 1.61
C ARG A 4 -21.86 -6.92 1.43
N LEU A 5 -20.64 -6.80 1.93
CA LEU A 5 -19.64 -7.88 2.00
C LEU A 5 -20.20 -9.16 2.66
N PHE A 6 -21.33 -9.05 3.38
CA PHE A 6 -21.96 -10.17 4.03
C PHE A 6 -23.50 -10.13 3.96
N SER A 7 -24.10 -11.31 3.78
CA SER A 7 -25.55 -11.54 3.83
C SER A 7 -26.20 -11.21 5.19
N ASP A 8 -27.54 -11.20 5.27
CA ASP A 8 -28.32 -10.99 6.52
C ASP A 8 -28.05 -12.03 7.64
N ASP A 9 -27.23 -13.06 7.37
CA ASP A 9 -26.80 -14.10 8.33
C ASP A 9 -25.42 -13.78 8.97
N PHE A 10 -24.79 -12.66 8.63
CA PHE A 10 -23.57 -12.18 9.30
C PHE A 10 -23.88 -11.66 10.72
N PRO A 11 -23.02 -11.92 11.73
CA PRO A 11 -23.21 -11.36 13.05
C PRO A 11 -23.25 -9.83 12.99
N VAL A 12 -24.35 -9.24 13.48
CA VAL A 12 -24.50 -7.77 13.53
C VAL A 12 -24.24 -7.26 14.94
N ALA A 13 -24.14 -5.93 15.12
CA ALA A 13 -23.89 -5.33 16.43
C ALA A 13 -24.87 -5.78 17.55
N GLU A 14 -26.08 -6.23 17.20
CA GLU A 14 -27.04 -6.82 18.16
C GLU A 14 -26.62 -8.21 18.70
N ASP A 15 -25.73 -8.91 17.99
CA ASP A 15 -25.20 -10.24 18.33
C ASP A 15 -23.90 -10.19 19.15
N ALA A 16 -23.27 -9.02 19.29
CA ALA A 16 -22.03 -8.84 20.08
C ALA A 16 -22.15 -9.36 21.53
N ALA A 17 -23.34 -9.24 22.13
CA ALA A 17 -23.64 -9.76 23.46
C ALA A 17 -23.56 -11.29 23.55
N MET A 18 -23.76 -12.01 22.44
CA MET A 18 -23.59 -13.46 22.36
C MET A 18 -22.12 -13.84 22.41
N PHE A 19 -21.25 -13.19 21.64
CA PHE A 19 -19.81 -13.47 21.59
C PHE A 19 -19.14 -13.22 22.94
N ALA A 20 -19.54 -12.17 23.66
CA ALA A 20 -19.11 -11.90 25.03
C ALA A 20 -19.50 -12.98 26.06
N CYS A 21 -20.45 -13.87 25.72
CA CYS A 21 -20.94 -14.93 26.60
C CYS A 21 -20.42 -16.34 26.24
N LEU A 22 -19.70 -16.48 25.12
CA LEU A 22 -19.14 -17.75 24.66
C LEU A 22 -17.71 -17.94 25.21
N ALA A 23 -17.25 -19.20 25.28
CA ALA A 23 -15.83 -19.45 25.49
C ALA A 23 -15.06 -19.06 24.22
N ALA A 24 -13.84 -18.54 24.34
CA ALA A 24 -13.06 -17.98 23.23
C ALA A 24 -13.04 -18.90 21.99
N ASP A 25 -12.61 -20.16 22.14
CA ASP A 25 -12.60 -21.14 21.03
C ASP A 25 -13.98 -21.35 20.40
N THR A 26 -15.05 -21.31 21.21
CA THR A 26 -16.43 -21.46 20.71
C THR A 26 -16.93 -20.19 20.01
N ALA A 27 -16.46 -19.02 20.43
CA ALA A 27 -16.76 -17.74 19.79
C ALA A 27 -16.10 -17.68 18.41
N THR A 28 -14.82 -18.05 18.31
CA THR A 28 -14.08 -18.14 17.05
C THR A 28 -14.68 -19.17 16.11
N ASP A 29 -15.02 -20.37 16.59
CA ASP A 29 -15.69 -21.39 15.78
C ASP A 29 -17.02 -20.90 15.19
N VAL A 30 -17.85 -20.22 15.99
CA VAL A 30 -19.14 -19.68 15.56
C VAL A 30 -18.96 -18.53 14.57
N PHE A 31 -18.00 -17.64 14.81
CA PHE A 31 -17.70 -16.52 13.92
C PHE A 31 -17.24 -16.99 12.54
N VAL A 32 -16.20 -17.85 12.50
CA VAL A 32 -15.66 -18.39 11.25
C VAL A 32 -16.71 -19.17 10.47
N THR A 33 -17.50 -20.01 11.15
CA THR A 33 -18.54 -20.80 10.48
C THR A 33 -19.63 -19.91 9.88
N SER A 34 -20.05 -18.86 10.59
CA SER A 34 -21.06 -17.93 10.08
C SER A 34 -20.54 -17.06 8.94
N MET A 35 -19.28 -16.60 9.01
CA MET A 35 -18.65 -15.81 7.97
C MET A 35 -18.48 -16.61 6.67
N VAL A 36 -17.92 -17.82 6.76
CA VAL A 36 -17.77 -18.70 5.60
C VAL A 36 -19.13 -19.06 5.00
N ALA A 37 -20.14 -19.34 5.83
CA ALA A 37 -21.49 -19.61 5.35
C ALA A 37 -22.18 -18.40 4.68
N ALA A 38 -21.81 -17.18 5.06
CA ALA A 38 -22.26 -15.95 4.41
C ALA A 38 -21.56 -15.70 3.07
N MET A 39 -20.27 -16.07 2.96
CA MET A 39 -19.43 -15.86 1.77
C MET A 39 -19.68 -16.90 0.66
N GLU A 40 -19.75 -18.19 0.99
CA GLU A 40 -19.89 -19.30 0.02
C GLU A 40 -21.03 -19.14 -1.01
N PRO A 41 -22.25 -18.70 -0.65
CA PRO A 41 -23.34 -18.55 -1.62
C PRO A 41 -23.24 -17.30 -2.51
N GLU A 42 -22.46 -16.29 -2.13
CA GLU A 42 -22.31 -15.03 -2.87
C GLU A 42 -21.05 -15.00 -3.76
N LEU A 43 -20.00 -15.72 -3.38
CA LEU A 43 -18.68 -15.69 -4.03
C LEU A 43 -18.40 -16.90 -4.93
N GLY A 44 -19.10 -18.02 -4.75
CA GLY A 44 -18.93 -19.20 -5.62
C GLY A 44 -17.64 -20.00 -5.39
N VAL A 45 -16.84 -19.65 -4.38
CA VAL A 45 -15.63 -20.38 -3.95
C VAL A 45 -15.96 -21.28 -2.75
N GLU A 46 -15.57 -22.56 -2.79
CA GLU A 46 -15.71 -23.48 -1.65
C GLU A 46 -14.49 -23.35 -0.72
N VAL A 47 -14.71 -23.01 0.55
CA VAL A 47 -13.62 -22.94 1.55
C VAL A 47 -13.39 -24.32 2.15
N SER A 48 -12.16 -24.83 2.02
CA SER A 48 -11.75 -26.14 2.52
C SER A 48 -11.66 -26.21 4.05
N ASP A 49 -11.60 -27.43 4.59
CA ASP A 49 -11.47 -27.64 6.04
C ASP A 49 -10.12 -27.14 6.59
N ASP A 50 -9.07 -27.12 5.76
CA ASP A 50 -7.72 -26.65 6.11
C ASP A 50 -7.66 -25.12 6.14
N GLU A 51 -8.27 -24.44 5.16
CA GLU A 51 -8.41 -22.97 5.14
C GLU A 51 -9.25 -22.47 6.32
N ARG A 52 -10.35 -23.16 6.64
CA ARG A 52 -11.16 -22.88 7.85
C ARG A 52 -10.36 -23.07 9.13
N ALA A 53 -9.38 -23.97 9.14
CA ALA A 53 -8.52 -24.20 10.29
C ALA A 53 -7.47 -23.09 10.43
N CYS A 54 -6.84 -22.67 9.34
CA CYS A 54 -5.95 -21.49 9.30
C CYS A 54 -6.68 -20.24 9.82
N PHE A 55 -7.87 -19.97 9.29
CA PHE A 55 -8.64 -18.78 9.67
C PHE A 55 -9.06 -18.78 11.15
N ARG A 56 -9.36 -19.96 11.71
CA ARG A 56 -9.61 -20.12 13.16
C ARG A 56 -8.36 -19.85 14.00
N ASP A 57 -7.20 -20.29 13.53
CA ASP A 57 -5.94 -20.13 14.27
C ASP A 57 -5.55 -18.65 14.35
N ARG A 58 -5.58 -17.93 13.22
CA ARG A 58 -5.32 -16.48 13.14
C ARG A 58 -6.25 -15.62 14.00
N LEU A 59 -7.53 -16.00 14.13
CA LEU A 59 -8.50 -15.27 14.97
C LEU A 59 -8.44 -15.66 16.45
N THR A 60 -7.49 -16.49 16.87
CA THR A 60 -7.36 -16.90 18.27
C THR A 60 -6.85 -15.74 19.13
N GLY A 61 -7.61 -15.39 20.16
CA GLY A 61 -7.24 -14.32 21.10
C GLY A 61 -7.80 -12.94 20.76
N ILE A 62 -8.51 -12.81 19.64
CA ILE A 62 -9.20 -11.58 19.22
C ILE A 62 -10.51 -11.37 19.99
N ASP A 63 -10.81 -10.11 20.32
CA ASP A 63 -12.10 -9.74 20.93
C ASP A 63 -13.18 -9.66 19.85
N LEU A 64 -13.73 -10.83 19.50
CA LEU A 64 -14.79 -10.96 18.50
C LEU A 64 -16.08 -10.20 18.89
N ALA A 65 -16.28 -9.88 20.17
CA ALA A 65 -17.42 -9.07 20.58
C ALA A 65 -17.23 -7.60 20.21
N ALA A 66 -15.99 -7.09 20.30
CA ALA A 66 -15.63 -5.77 19.80
C ALA A 66 -15.76 -5.71 18.27
N LEU A 67 -15.17 -6.70 17.58
CA LEU A 67 -15.20 -6.83 16.12
C LEU A 67 -16.63 -6.84 15.54
N VAL A 68 -17.53 -7.63 16.12
CA VAL A 68 -18.94 -7.72 15.68
C VAL A 68 -19.77 -6.48 16.05
N SER A 69 -19.32 -5.71 17.04
CA SER A 69 -20.00 -4.49 17.51
C SER A 69 -19.60 -3.22 16.77
N ALA A 70 -18.50 -3.26 15.99
CA ALA A 70 -18.08 -2.16 15.14
C ALA A 70 -19.16 -1.91 14.07
N SER A 71 -19.96 -0.85 14.27
CA SER A 71 -20.96 -0.40 13.28
C SER A 71 -20.38 0.59 12.27
N GLU A 72 -19.20 1.11 12.56
CA GLU A 72 -18.36 1.98 11.74
C GLU A 72 -16.92 1.47 11.95
N ILE A 73 -16.16 1.29 10.87
CA ILE A 73 -14.73 0.99 10.93
C ILE A 73 -14.09 2.24 11.50
N SER A 74 -13.60 2.20 12.74
CA SER A 74 -12.72 3.24 13.24
C SER A 74 -11.29 2.75 13.11
N ASP A 75 -10.46 3.61 12.57
CA ASP A 75 -9.04 3.49 12.27
C ASP A 75 -8.15 2.96 13.42
N ASP A 76 -8.68 2.99 14.66
CA ASP A 76 -8.02 2.50 15.87
C ASP A 76 -8.24 0.99 16.18
N ASP A 77 -9.09 0.26 15.45
CA ASP A 77 -9.47 -1.12 15.80
C ASP A 77 -8.61 -2.18 15.09
N ALA A 78 -7.43 -2.47 15.65
CA ALA A 78 -6.50 -3.53 15.21
C ALA A 78 -7.17 -4.91 14.97
N SER A 79 -8.34 -5.17 15.56
CA SER A 79 -9.11 -6.40 15.36
C SER A 79 -9.67 -6.55 13.94
N VAL A 80 -9.93 -5.45 13.23
CA VAL A 80 -10.41 -5.45 11.83
C VAL A 80 -9.26 -5.76 10.87
N MET A 81 -8.08 -5.20 11.12
CA MET A 81 -6.88 -5.49 10.32
C MET A 81 -6.44 -6.95 10.45
N VAL A 82 -6.46 -7.51 11.66
CA VAL A 82 -6.21 -8.95 11.85
C VAL A 82 -7.24 -9.81 11.11
N LEU A 83 -8.50 -9.37 11.03
CA LEU A 83 -9.52 -10.07 10.25
C LEU A 83 -9.20 -10.05 8.75
N LEU A 84 -8.79 -8.89 8.22
CA LEU A 84 -8.39 -8.73 6.81
C LEU A 84 -7.12 -9.53 6.48
N GLY A 85 -6.08 -9.45 7.30
CA GLY A 85 -4.86 -10.26 7.13
C GLY A 85 -5.15 -11.76 7.19
N ALA A 86 -6.06 -12.19 8.08
CA ALA A 86 -6.51 -13.58 8.14
C ALA A 86 -7.30 -13.99 6.88
N LEU A 87 -8.10 -13.08 6.29
CA LEU A 87 -8.85 -13.35 5.05
C LEU A 87 -7.89 -13.59 3.88
N VAL A 88 -6.89 -12.72 3.74
CA VAL A 88 -5.92 -12.77 2.65
C VAL A 88 -5.00 -13.98 2.76
N SER A 89 -4.47 -14.25 3.96
CA SER A 89 -3.52 -15.35 4.18
C SER A 89 -4.17 -16.74 4.17
N CYS A 90 -5.36 -16.89 4.76
CA CYS A 90 -5.97 -18.19 4.97
C CYS A 90 -7.02 -18.56 3.92
N ILE A 91 -7.66 -17.58 3.27
CA ILE A 91 -8.67 -17.81 2.23
C ILE A 91 -8.48 -16.86 1.03
N PRO A 92 -7.30 -16.83 0.39
CA PRO A 92 -6.98 -15.89 -0.68
C PRO A 92 -7.98 -15.96 -1.83
N ASP A 93 -8.41 -17.16 -2.24
CA ASP A 93 -9.37 -17.33 -3.34
C ASP A 93 -10.74 -16.71 -3.01
N ALA A 94 -11.19 -16.85 -1.77
CA ALA A 94 -12.45 -16.25 -1.33
C ALA A 94 -12.32 -14.73 -1.21
N PHE A 95 -11.15 -14.23 -0.78
CA PHE A 95 -10.86 -12.80 -0.74
C PHE A 95 -10.81 -12.19 -2.15
N ILE A 96 -10.03 -12.77 -3.07
CA ILE A 96 -10.01 -12.37 -4.49
C ILE A 96 -11.43 -12.39 -5.05
N SER A 97 -12.19 -13.45 -4.79
CA SER A 97 -13.57 -13.53 -5.26
C SER A 97 -14.47 -12.44 -4.68
N SER A 98 -14.25 -11.99 -3.45
CA SER A 98 -15.00 -10.87 -2.86
C SER A 98 -14.66 -9.55 -3.53
N VAL A 99 -13.38 -9.32 -3.82
CA VAL A 99 -12.92 -8.15 -4.58
C VAL A 99 -13.51 -8.19 -6.00
N LEU A 100 -13.44 -9.32 -6.70
CA LEU A 100 -14.02 -9.50 -8.03
C LEU A 100 -15.54 -9.35 -8.06
N ALA A 101 -16.24 -9.69 -6.96
CA ALA A 101 -17.68 -9.54 -6.87
C ALA A 101 -18.12 -8.07 -6.92
N ASP A 102 -17.28 -7.13 -6.46
CA ASP A 102 -17.52 -5.69 -6.62
C ASP A 102 -17.39 -5.24 -8.08
N PHE A 103 -16.70 -6.02 -8.91
CA PHE A 103 -16.55 -5.84 -10.36
C PHE A 103 -17.53 -6.70 -11.20
N ASP A 104 -18.53 -7.35 -10.58
CA ASP A 104 -19.49 -8.27 -11.23
C ASP A 104 -18.82 -9.45 -11.98
N MET A 105 -17.62 -9.86 -11.53
CA MET A 105 -16.85 -10.99 -12.06
C MET A 105 -16.85 -12.17 -11.08
N GLY A 106 -16.94 -13.39 -11.62
CA GLY A 106 -16.74 -14.61 -10.83
C GLY A 106 -15.28 -15.02 -10.82
N PHE A 107 -14.79 -15.57 -9.70
CA PHE A 107 -13.45 -16.16 -9.64
C PHE A 107 -13.25 -17.29 -10.67
N ASP A 108 -14.32 -18.04 -10.97
CA ASP A 108 -14.32 -19.09 -12.01
C ASP A 108 -14.21 -18.55 -13.45
N ASP A 109 -14.45 -17.25 -13.67
CA ASP A 109 -14.33 -16.62 -14.98
C ASP A 109 -12.87 -16.31 -15.35
N LEU A 110 -11.96 -16.33 -14.36
CA LEU A 110 -10.52 -16.13 -14.55
C LEU A 110 -9.83 -17.38 -15.11
N SER A 111 -8.83 -17.17 -15.95
CA SER A 111 -7.89 -18.22 -16.37
C SER A 111 -6.98 -18.65 -15.21
N GLU A 112 -6.35 -19.82 -15.34
CA GLU A 112 -5.46 -20.33 -14.28
C GLU A 112 -4.20 -19.47 -14.09
N ASP A 113 -3.74 -18.78 -15.14
CA ASP A 113 -2.60 -17.87 -15.08
C ASP A 113 -2.98 -16.55 -14.37
N GLU A 114 -4.19 -16.05 -14.62
CA GLU A 114 -4.78 -14.87 -13.96
C GLU A 114 -5.01 -15.09 -12.47
N LYS A 115 -5.54 -16.27 -12.10
CA LYS A 115 -5.68 -16.67 -10.69
C LYS A 115 -4.35 -16.82 -9.98
N ALA A 116 -3.30 -17.24 -10.69
CA ALA A 116 -1.96 -17.36 -10.11
C ALA A 116 -1.37 -15.98 -9.82
N CYS A 117 -1.47 -15.05 -10.77
CA CYS A 117 -1.00 -13.68 -10.60
C CYS A 117 -1.74 -12.93 -9.49
N ALA A 118 -3.08 -13.04 -9.43
CA ALA A 118 -3.86 -12.42 -8.36
C ALA A 118 -3.51 -12.94 -6.95
N ARG A 119 -3.08 -14.20 -6.84
CA ARG A 119 -2.57 -14.75 -5.58
C ARG A 119 -1.17 -14.24 -5.24
N GLU A 120 -0.30 -14.14 -6.25
CA GLU A 120 1.06 -13.63 -6.10
C GLU A 120 1.05 -12.16 -5.64
N LEU A 121 0.13 -11.36 -6.17
CA LEU A 121 -0.12 -9.99 -5.73
C LEU A 121 -0.57 -9.91 -4.26
N LEU A 122 -1.42 -10.84 -3.81
CA LEU A 122 -1.86 -10.89 -2.42
C LEU A 122 -0.76 -11.32 -1.44
N VAL A 123 0.20 -12.11 -1.90
CA VAL A 123 1.36 -12.54 -1.11
C VAL A 123 2.37 -11.41 -0.94
N GLY A 124 2.46 -10.50 -1.92
CA GLY A 124 3.34 -9.32 -1.85
C GLY A 124 2.86 -8.20 -0.92
N LEU A 125 1.74 -8.39 -0.21
CA LEU A 125 1.20 -7.40 0.73
C LEU A 125 1.35 -7.94 2.13
N ASP A 126 2.24 -7.33 2.90
CA ASP A 126 2.37 -7.65 4.31
C ASP A 126 1.20 -7.05 5.11
N LEU A 127 0.10 -7.79 5.17
CA LEU A 127 -1.07 -7.41 5.96
C LEU A 127 -0.98 -7.84 7.43
N ASP A 128 0.07 -8.58 7.80
CA ASP A 128 0.33 -8.95 9.20
C ASP A 128 1.03 -7.81 9.96
N GLY A 129 1.88 -7.03 9.28
CA GLY A 129 2.46 -5.79 9.81
C GLY A 129 1.43 -4.66 10.05
N LEU A 130 0.32 -4.65 9.31
CA LEU A 130 -0.74 -3.61 9.40
C LEU A 130 -1.57 -3.65 10.70
N ALA A 131 -1.56 -4.76 11.44
CA ALA A 131 -2.26 -4.87 12.72
C ALA A 131 -1.44 -4.32 13.91
N SER A 132 -0.15 -4.04 13.69
CA SER A 132 0.79 -3.55 14.70
C SER A 132 1.19 -2.09 14.53
N SER A 133 0.81 -1.41 13.45
CA SER A 133 1.08 0.00 13.25
C SER A 133 0.20 0.88 14.17
N ASP A 134 0.82 1.91 14.76
CA ASP A 134 0.12 2.98 15.50
C ASP A 134 -0.56 3.99 14.53
N ASP A 135 -0.51 3.73 13.21
CA ASP A 135 -1.00 4.58 12.13
C ASP A 135 -2.41 4.18 11.70
N ASN A 136 -3.42 4.68 12.43
CA ASN A 136 -4.84 4.89 12.07
C ASN A 136 -5.37 4.33 10.71
N GLY A 137 -5.11 3.07 10.36
CA GLY A 137 -5.67 2.39 9.20
C GLY A 137 -5.33 2.91 7.79
N GLU A 138 -4.63 4.03 7.61
CA GLU A 138 -4.37 4.64 6.28
C GLU A 138 -3.48 3.79 5.38
N ALA A 139 -2.39 3.21 5.90
CA ALA A 139 -1.52 2.29 5.14
C ALA A 139 -2.27 1.02 4.65
N ALA A 140 -3.32 0.61 5.36
CA ALA A 140 -4.16 -0.51 4.93
C ALA A 140 -5.13 -0.12 3.81
N VAL A 141 -5.64 1.12 3.83
CA VAL A 141 -6.46 1.67 2.73
C VAL A 141 -5.59 1.84 1.48
N GLU A 142 -4.35 2.30 1.62
CA GLU A 142 -3.38 2.37 0.52
C GLU A 142 -2.95 0.98 0.02
N ALA A 143 -2.73 -0.01 0.89
CA ALA A 143 -2.43 -1.39 0.48
C ALA A 143 -3.64 -2.05 -0.24
N ILE A 144 -4.86 -1.74 0.20
CA ILE A 144 -6.10 -2.20 -0.47
C ILE A 144 -6.33 -1.46 -1.81
N LEU A 145 -5.94 -0.19 -1.91
CA LEU A 145 -5.92 0.56 -3.16
C LEU A 145 -4.83 0.01 -4.10
N ALA A 146 -3.63 -0.28 -3.61
CA ALA A 146 -2.55 -0.92 -4.35
C ALA A 146 -2.95 -2.31 -4.86
N LEU A 147 -3.75 -3.07 -4.08
CA LEU A 147 -4.40 -4.30 -4.55
C LEU A 147 -5.32 -4.05 -5.75
N SER A 148 -6.13 -3.00 -5.67
CA SER A 148 -7.06 -2.66 -6.75
C SER A 148 -6.34 -2.26 -8.03
N PHE A 149 -5.15 -1.64 -7.93
CA PHE A 149 -4.29 -1.33 -9.07
C PHE A 149 -3.47 -2.53 -9.57
N GLY A 150 -2.90 -3.33 -8.68
CA GLY A 150 -2.11 -4.52 -9.04
C GLY A 150 -2.96 -5.64 -9.66
N LEU A 151 -4.24 -5.77 -9.28
CA LEU A 151 -5.16 -6.74 -9.91
C LEU A 151 -5.35 -6.44 -11.41
N ILE A 152 -5.22 -5.16 -11.84
CA ILE A 152 -5.37 -4.75 -13.24
C ILE A 152 -4.19 -5.25 -14.09
N GLU A 153 -2.98 -5.30 -13.54
CA GLU A 153 -1.81 -5.86 -14.23
C GLU A 153 -1.89 -7.38 -14.38
N CYS A 154 -2.44 -8.05 -13.37
CA CYS A 154 -2.60 -9.50 -13.34
C CYS A 154 -3.74 -10.03 -14.21
N LEU A 155 -4.75 -9.19 -14.49
CA LEU A 155 -5.98 -9.58 -15.14
C LEU A 155 -6.14 -8.78 -16.45
N PRO A 156 -5.51 -9.20 -17.56
CA PRO A 156 -5.62 -8.50 -18.84
C PRO A 156 -7.06 -8.47 -19.38
N ASP A 157 -7.94 -9.38 -18.95
CA ASP A 157 -9.38 -9.32 -19.26
C ASP A 157 -10.13 -8.26 -18.41
N LEU A 158 -9.57 -7.77 -17.28
CA LEU A 158 -10.00 -6.53 -16.62
C LEU A 158 -9.53 -5.28 -17.39
N ALA A 159 -8.41 -5.38 -18.12
CA ALA A 159 -7.90 -4.33 -19.00
C ALA A 159 -8.62 -4.27 -20.37
N GLU A 160 -8.95 -5.40 -21.00
CA GLU A 160 -9.78 -5.47 -22.23
C GLU A 160 -11.29 -5.37 -21.92
N GLY A 161 -11.69 -5.74 -20.70
CA GLY A 161 -13.01 -5.53 -20.12
C GLY A 161 -13.19 -4.16 -19.48
N GLY A 162 -12.24 -3.24 -19.69
CA GLY A 162 -12.30 -1.82 -19.38
C GLY A 162 -12.99 -1.51 -18.06
N MET A 163 -12.20 -1.39 -16.98
CA MET A 163 -12.57 -0.74 -15.72
C MET A 163 -13.91 0.01 -15.80
N ALA A 164 -14.98 -0.67 -15.41
CA ALA A 164 -16.18 0.01 -15.00
C ALA A 164 -16.01 0.34 -13.51
N LEU A 165 -15.21 1.38 -13.24
CA LEU A 165 -15.51 2.30 -12.15
C LEU A 165 -17.03 2.63 -12.21
N PRO A 166 -17.72 2.83 -11.06
CA PRO A 166 -19.18 2.84 -10.96
C PRO A 166 -19.82 3.45 -12.20
N SER A 167 -20.49 2.59 -12.97
CA SER A 167 -20.76 2.73 -14.40
C SER A 167 -21.34 4.07 -14.83
N GLY A 168 -20.46 5.02 -15.12
CA GLY A 168 -20.56 5.93 -16.24
C GLY A 168 -19.29 5.75 -17.06
N GLU A 169 -19.39 5.31 -18.33
CA GLU A 169 -18.28 5.53 -19.26
C GLU A 169 -17.93 7.01 -19.19
N PHE A 170 -16.70 7.38 -18.76
CA PHE A 170 -16.27 8.78 -18.80
C PHE A 170 -16.48 9.29 -20.21
N SER A 171 -17.52 10.10 -20.37
CA SER A 171 -17.96 10.60 -21.64
C SER A 171 -17.84 12.12 -21.56
N PRO A 172 -16.86 12.72 -22.26
CA PRO A 172 -16.77 14.17 -22.32
C PRO A 172 -17.98 14.80 -23.04
N GLU A 173 -18.83 13.99 -23.69
CA GLU A 173 -20.05 14.46 -24.32
C GLU A 173 -21.09 14.88 -23.28
N GLY A 174 -21.44 16.17 -23.29
CA GLY A 174 -22.47 16.73 -22.43
C GLY A 174 -21.94 17.41 -21.17
N ALA A 175 -20.62 17.43 -20.96
CA ALA A 175 -19.99 18.17 -19.88
C ALA A 175 -20.43 19.65 -19.89
N THR A 176 -20.79 20.15 -18.70
CA THR A 176 -21.24 21.53 -18.53
C THR A 176 -20.02 22.46 -18.49
N PRO A 177 -19.93 23.51 -19.32
CA PRO A 177 -18.80 24.43 -19.26
C PRO A 177 -18.72 25.13 -17.90
N ALA A 178 -17.58 24.99 -17.24
CA ALA A 178 -17.23 25.71 -16.04
C ALA A 178 -16.33 26.90 -16.38
N ALA A 179 -16.78 28.11 -16.07
CA ALA A 179 -15.98 29.31 -16.27
C ALA A 179 -15.09 29.53 -15.05
N VAL A 180 -13.77 29.57 -15.26
CA VAL A 180 -12.80 29.82 -14.19
C VAL A 180 -13.13 31.16 -13.48
N GLY A 181 -13.24 31.12 -12.15
CA GLY A 181 -13.58 32.26 -11.29
C GLY A 181 -15.08 32.57 -11.17
N GLU A 182 -15.98 31.73 -11.72
CA GLU A 182 -17.42 31.86 -11.52
C GLU A 182 -17.99 30.62 -10.81
N PRO A 183 -18.70 30.78 -9.67
CA PRO A 183 -19.31 29.66 -8.98
C PRO A 183 -20.49 29.08 -9.77
N ILE A 184 -20.64 27.76 -9.70
CA ILE A 184 -21.65 27.00 -10.42
C ILE A 184 -22.50 26.24 -9.41
N GLU A 185 -23.81 26.46 -9.46
CA GLU A 185 -24.76 25.73 -8.63
C GLU A 185 -25.13 24.42 -9.32
N GLY A 186 -24.89 23.29 -8.66
CA GLY A 186 -25.20 21.94 -9.11
C GLY A 186 -26.11 21.20 -8.14
N ALA A 187 -26.61 20.04 -8.53
CA ALA A 187 -27.37 19.17 -7.65
C ALA A 187 -27.36 17.72 -8.10
N LEU A 188 -27.16 16.81 -7.15
CA LEU A 188 -27.24 15.37 -7.33
C LEU A 188 -28.63 14.86 -6.97
N ASP A 189 -29.24 14.10 -7.87
CA ASP A 189 -30.56 13.48 -7.69
C ASP A 189 -30.50 12.22 -6.80
N SER A 190 -29.34 11.58 -6.70
CA SER A 190 -29.08 10.37 -5.90
C SER A 190 -27.58 10.16 -5.63
N ALA A 191 -27.23 9.23 -4.74
CA ALA A 191 -25.82 8.92 -4.42
C ALA A 191 -25.04 8.26 -5.57
N ASP A 192 -25.72 7.71 -6.59
CA ASP A 192 -25.07 7.21 -7.81
C ASP A 192 -25.10 8.26 -8.96
N ASP A 193 -25.55 9.49 -8.69
CA ASP A 193 -25.60 10.57 -9.68
C ASP A 193 -24.29 11.36 -9.66
N THR A 194 -23.75 11.67 -10.83
CA THR A 194 -22.57 12.52 -10.99
C THR A 194 -22.83 13.60 -12.04
N GLU A 195 -22.26 14.78 -11.82
CA GLU A 195 -22.33 15.89 -12.78
C GLU A 195 -20.94 16.19 -13.32
N LEU A 196 -20.79 16.15 -14.64
CA LEU A 196 -19.51 16.40 -15.30
C LEU A 196 -19.42 17.83 -15.82
N TYR A 197 -18.32 18.50 -15.49
CA TYR A 197 -17.98 19.85 -15.89
C TYR A 197 -16.69 19.86 -16.73
N VAL A 198 -16.49 20.91 -17.52
CA VAL A 198 -15.27 21.09 -18.32
C VAL A 198 -14.79 22.54 -18.24
N PHE A 199 -13.50 22.74 -17.99
CA PHE A 199 -12.84 24.04 -18.07
C PHE A 199 -11.58 23.95 -18.94
N GLU A 200 -11.12 25.09 -19.44
CA GLU A 200 -9.89 25.18 -20.24
C GLU A 200 -8.73 25.55 -19.31
N ALA A 201 -7.87 24.57 -19.01
CA ALA A 201 -6.64 24.78 -18.27
C ALA A 201 -5.59 25.49 -19.14
N VAL A 202 -4.77 26.31 -18.50
CA VAL A 202 -3.66 27.02 -19.11
C VAL A 202 -2.36 26.50 -18.49
N GLU A 203 -1.43 26.11 -19.35
CA GLU A 203 -0.10 25.61 -18.96
C GLU A 203 0.58 26.58 -17.98
N GLY A 204 1.01 26.05 -16.84
CA GLY A 204 1.69 26.76 -15.76
C GLY A 204 0.79 27.53 -14.79
N GLU A 205 -0.54 27.48 -14.95
CA GLU A 205 -1.46 27.98 -13.92
C GLU A 205 -1.73 26.88 -12.87
N PHE A 206 -1.87 27.31 -11.63
CA PHE A 206 -2.25 26.46 -10.50
C PHE A 206 -3.73 26.67 -10.19
N TYR A 207 -4.51 25.59 -10.17
CA TYR A 207 -5.96 25.65 -10.00
C TYR A 207 -6.38 25.12 -8.64
N GLU A 208 -7.33 25.80 -8.00
CA GLU A 208 -8.11 25.27 -6.88
C GLU A 208 -9.50 24.90 -7.41
N ILE A 209 -9.90 23.65 -7.18
CA ILE A 209 -11.19 23.08 -7.58
C ILE A 209 -11.92 22.68 -6.31
N GLY A 210 -12.96 23.42 -5.94
CA GLY A 210 -13.71 23.21 -4.70
C GLY A 210 -15.16 22.84 -4.95
N VAL A 211 -15.69 21.93 -4.12
CA VAL A 211 -17.11 21.57 -4.08
C VAL A 211 -17.64 21.84 -2.68
N GLU A 212 -18.38 22.93 -2.53
CA GLU A 212 -18.99 23.32 -1.26
C GLU A 212 -20.41 22.75 -1.13
N PRO A 213 -20.70 21.94 -0.10
CA PRO A 213 -22.04 21.41 0.13
C PRO A 213 -23.06 22.52 0.48
N VAL A 214 -24.21 22.54 -0.20
CA VAL A 214 -25.33 23.44 0.14
C VAL A 214 -26.44 22.67 0.87
N THR A 215 -26.89 21.56 0.27
CA THR A 215 -27.77 20.58 0.93
C THR A 215 -27.32 19.14 0.67
N LEU A 216 -26.30 18.93 -0.16
CA LEU A 216 -25.57 17.67 -0.23
C LEU A 216 -24.81 17.53 1.09
N ASP A 217 -24.84 16.34 1.69
CA ASP A 217 -24.21 16.13 2.99
C ASP A 217 -22.69 15.96 2.86
N ASP A 218 -22.25 15.31 1.79
CA ASP A 218 -20.86 14.88 1.58
C ASP A 218 -20.54 14.79 0.08
N PRO A 219 -20.05 15.87 -0.56
CA PRO A 219 -19.58 15.87 -1.95
C PRO A 219 -18.31 15.05 -2.16
N THR A 220 -18.05 14.71 -3.42
CA THR A 220 -16.73 14.28 -3.89
C THR A 220 -16.35 15.04 -5.16
N VAL A 221 -15.06 15.16 -5.43
CA VAL A 221 -14.55 15.77 -6.67
C VAL A 221 -13.48 14.87 -7.30
N THR A 222 -13.61 14.63 -8.60
CA THR A 222 -12.63 13.89 -9.41
C THR A 222 -12.20 14.74 -10.61
N LEU A 223 -10.91 14.80 -10.89
CA LEU A 223 -10.35 15.49 -12.04
C LEU A 223 -9.89 14.48 -13.10
N TYR A 224 -10.24 14.74 -14.36
CA TYR A 224 -9.83 13.93 -15.50
C TYR A 224 -9.17 14.76 -16.61
N GLY A 225 -8.23 14.14 -17.29
CA GLY A 225 -7.58 14.64 -18.49
C GLY A 225 -8.48 14.58 -19.72
N ALA A 226 -8.03 15.20 -20.81
CA ALA A 226 -8.78 15.26 -22.07
C ALA A 226 -9.02 13.90 -22.74
N ASP A 227 -8.21 12.91 -22.39
CA ASP A 227 -8.28 11.51 -22.82
C ASP A 227 -9.05 10.61 -21.83
N GLY A 228 -9.56 11.18 -20.73
CA GLY A 228 -10.22 10.44 -19.66
C GLY A 228 -9.26 9.80 -18.66
N ALA A 229 -7.97 10.12 -18.72
CA ALA A 229 -7.04 9.75 -17.66
C ALA A 229 -7.51 10.38 -16.34
N TRP A 230 -7.56 9.57 -15.28
CA TRP A 230 -7.79 10.06 -13.93
C TRP A 230 -6.56 10.85 -13.47
N LEU A 231 -6.77 12.06 -12.93
CA LEU A 231 -5.71 12.99 -12.54
C LEU A 231 -5.71 13.28 -11.03
N GLY A 232 -6.84 13.16 -10.36
CA GLY A 232 -6.93 13.37 -8.92
C GLY A 232 -8.35 13.20 -8.39
N TYR A 233 -8.46 12.98 -7.08
CA TYR A 233 -9.71 12.82 -6.35
C TYR A 233 -9.58 13.42 -4.95
N ASN A 234 -10.67 13.98 -4.45
CA ASN A 234 -10.78 14.34 -3.04
C ASN A 234 -12.27 14.27 -2.63
N ASP A 235 -12.56 13.82 -1.43
CA ASP A 235 -13.91 13.85 -0.84
C ASP A 235 -14.03 14.84 0.33
N ASP A 236 -13.01 14.96 1.17
CA ASP A 236 -13.01 15.92 2.27
C ASP A 236 -11.78 16.83 2.29
N SER A 237 -11.92 17.99 2.95
CA SER A 237 -10.85 18.98 3.00
C SER A 237 -10.88 19.76 4.29
N GLY A 238 -9.75 19.74 5.00
CA GLY A 238 -9.59 20.31 6.33
C GLY A 238 -10.57 19.69 7.33
N ASP A 239 -11.16 20.51 8.20
CA ASP A 239 -12.14 20.04 9.20
C ASP A 239 -13.58 19.91 8.63
N SER A 240 -13.75 19.68 7.32
CA SER A 240 -15.06 19.69 6.66
C SER A 240 -15.21 18.64 5.57
N LEU A 241 -16.45 18.16 5.37
CA LEU A 241 -16.83 17.28 4.25
C LEU A 241 -16.92 18.02 2.91
N ALA A 242 -16.30 19.19 2.78
CA ALA A 242 -16.25 19.87 1.49
C ALA A 242 -15.03 19.35 0.74
N SER A 243 -15.19 19.00 -0.53
CA SER A 243 -14.08 18.47 -1.31
C SER A 243 -13.29 19.60 -1.97
N ARG A 244 -11.97 19.47 -2.00
CA ARG A 244 -11.07 20.44 -2.62
C ARG A 244 -9.87 19.73 -3.25
N LEU A 245 -9.59 20.06 -4.50
CA LEU A 245 -8.40 19.63 -5.22
C LEU A 245 -7.56 20.82 -5.63
N TYR A 246 -6.25 20.63 -5.60
CA TYR A 246 -5.29 21.54 -6.20
C TYR A 246 -4.64 20.86 -7.41
N TRP A 247 -4.38 21.62 -8.47
CA TRP A 247 -3.85 21.06 -9.70
C TRP A 247 -2.94 22.03 -10.46
N SER A 248 -1.70 21.60 -10.71
CA SER A 248 -0.74 22.30 -11.57
C SER A 248 -0.89 21.86 -13.02
N ALA A 249 -1.25 22.79 -13.91
CA ALA A 249 -1.47 22.46 -15.32
C ALA A 249 -0.14 22.34 -16.10
N ASP A 250 0.31 21.11 -16.36
CA ASP A 250 1.50 20.83 -17.21
C ASP A 250 1.28 21.11 -18.71
N GLY A 251 0.04 21.38 -19.10
CA GLY A 251 -0.32 21.66 -20.48
C GLY A 251 -1.62 22.45 -20.58
N SER A 252 -1.77 23.19 -21.68
CA SER A 252 -3.02 23.89 -21.98
C SER A 252 -4.00 22.95 -22.67
N GLY A 253 -5.24 22.91 -22.20
CA GLY A 253 -6.28 22.06 -22.79
C GLY A 253 -7.50 21.88 -21.87
N PRO A 254 -8.52 21.14 -22.34
CA PRO A 254 -9.69 20.87 -21.53
C PRO A 254 -9.36 19.88 -20.41
N LEU A 255 -9.77 20.21 -19.19
CA LEU A 255 -9.84 19.30 -18.05
C LEU A 255 -11.30 19.13 -17.62
N TYR A 256 -11.62 17.95 -17.09
CA TYR A 256 -12.98 17.57 -16.74
C TYR A 256 -13.08 17.35 -15.24
N VAL A 257 -14.06 17.99 -14.61
CA VAL A 257 -14.33 17.87 -13.18
C VAL A 257 -15.63 17.11 -13.02
N GLU A 258 -15.57 15.93 -12.42
CA GLU A 258 -16.75 15.19 -12.00
C GLU A 258 -17.05 15.52 -10.54
N VAL A 259 -18.29 15.93 -10.28
CA VAL A 259 -18.79 16.09 -8.91
C VAL A 259 -19.71 14.93 -8.60
N GLY A 260 -19.34 14.18 -7.56
CA GLY A 260 -20.14 13.12 -6.96
C GLY A 260 -20.50 13.46 -5.52
N GLY A 261 -20.97 12.46 -4.78
CA GLY A 261 -21.24 12.61 -3.35
C GLY A 261 -22.03 11.45 -2.76
N TYR A 262 -21.93 11.29 -1.44
CA TYR A 262 -22.60 10.24 -0.67
C TYR A 262 -24.05 10.61 -0.34
N GLY A 263 -24.84 10.93 -1.36
CA GLY A 263 -26.25 11.29 -1.17
C GLY A 263 -26.87 12.07 -2.31
N ALA A 264 -27.98 12.75 -2.01
CA ALA A 264 -28.64 13.66 -2.94
C ALA A 264 -28.69 15.04 -2.31
N GLY A 265 -28.50 16.08 -3.11
CA GLY A 265 -28.53 17.45 -2.62
C GLY A 265 -27.83 18.41 -3.57
N SER A 266 -27.91 19.71 -3.26
CA SER A 266 -27.24 20.75 -4.03
C SER A 266 -25.85 21.07 -3.48
N TYR A 267 -24.98 21.54 -4.35
CA TYR A 267 -23.61 21.96 -4.04
C TYR A 267 -23.24 23.19 -4.89
N THR A 268 -22.12 23.83 -4.55
CA THR A 268 -21.48 24.87 -5.36
C THR A 268 -20.11 24.41 -5.81
N LEU A 269 -19.89 24.29 -7.11
CA LEU A 269 -18.58 24.05 -7.72
C LEU A 269 -17.88 25.39 -7.99
N THR A 270 -16.61 25.48 -7.63
CA THR A 270 -15.71 26.58 -7.98
C THR A 270 -14.45 26.01 -8.63
N VAL A 271 -14.05 26.59 -9.75
CA VAL A 271 -12.73 26.38 -10.36
C VAL A 271 -12.08 27.74 -10.44
N GLU A 272 -10.99 27.96 -9.71
CA GLU A 272 -10.30 29.24 -9.64
C GLU A 272 -8.80 29.05 -9.90
N VAL A 273 -8.14 30.08 -10.44
CA VAL A 273 -6.68 30.13 -10.38
C VAL A 273 -6.32 30.44 -8.94
N SER A 274 -5.59 29.53 -8.31
CA SER A 274 -5.17 29.66 -6.94
C SER A 274 -4.19 30.83 -6.78
N ASP A 275 -4.32 31.57 -5.69
CA ASP A 275 -3.35 32.59 -5.26
C ASP A 275 -2.24 31.99 -4.37
N VAL A 276 -2.29 30.67 -4.12
CA VAL A 276 -1.21 29.92 -3.46
C VAL A 276 0.01 29.94 -4.36
N ASP A 277 1.16 30.29 -3.78
CA ASP A 277 2.46 30.34 -4.45
C ASP A 277 3.19 29.05 -4.11
N ASP A 278 2.84 27.97 -4.82
CA ASP A 278 3.45 26.62 -4.72
C ASP A 278 4.96 26.73 -5.00
N ASP A 279 5.78 26.35 -4.03
CA ASP A 279 7.23 26.57 -4.09
C ASP A 279 7.99 25.47 -4.85
N HIS A 280 7.42 24.27 -4.90
CA HIS A 280 7.89 23.17 -5.73
C HIS A 280 6.76 22.69 -6.64
N ALA A 281 6.80 21.44 -7.09
CA ALA A 281 5.83 20.95 -8.05
C ALA A 281 5.30 19.61 -7.57
N ASN A 282 3.99 19.46 -7.69
CA ASN A 282 3.23 18.27 -7.33
C ASN A 282 3.40 17.07 -8.28
N SER A 283 4.44 17.08 -9.13
CA SER A 283 4.71 15.96 -10.04
C SER A 283 6.16 15.90 -10.52
N SER A 284 6.58 14.70 -10.92
CA SER A 284 7.89 14.43 -11.52
C SER A 284 8.18 15.26 -12.80
N ALA A 285 7.13 15.70 -13.51
CA ALA A 285 7.28 16.54 -14.71
C ALA A 285 7.82 17.95 -14.39
N GLY A 286 7.47 18.47 -13.21
CA GLY A 286 7.90 19.78 -12.70
C GLY A 286 9.02 19.72 -11.67
N ALA A 287 9.54 18.52 -11.35
CA ALA A 287 10.42 18.28 -10.21
C ALA A 287 11.59 19.26 -10.11
N THR A 288 11.82 19.77 -8.89
CA THR A 288 12.93 20.67 -8.58
C THR A 288 14.25 19.90 -8.51
N ALA A 289 15.30 20.36 -9.17
CA ALA A 289 16.59 19.71 -9.10
C ALA A 289 17.21 19.81 -7.68
N ALA A 290 17.48 18.67 -7.05
CA ALA A 290 18.22 18.58 -5.79
C ALA A 290 19.69 18.26 -6.07
N GLU A 291 20.61 19.16 -5.69
CA GLU A 291 22.04 18.92 -5.82
C GLU A 291 22.53 18.04 -4.65
N VAL A 292 23.10 16.87 -4.96
CA VAL A 292 23.62 15.94 -3.93
C VAL A 292 24.64 16.63 -3.01
N GLY A 293 24.39 16.59 -1.71
CA GLY A 293 25.17 17.21 -0.65
C GLY A 293 24.76 18.65 -0.31
N GLU A 294 23.76 19.21 -0.99
CA GLU A 294 23.15 20.50 -0.66
C GLU A 294 21.75 20.30 -0.09
N ALA A 295 21.37 21.17 0.84
CA ALA A 295 20.04 21.17 1.43
C ALA A 295 19.11 22.10 0.64
N VAL A 296 17.89 21.65 0.39
CA VAL A 296 16.82 22.39 -0.27
C VAL A 296 15.70 22.59 0.75
N GLY A 297 15.19 23.82 0.86
CA GLY A 297 14.02 24.09 1.70
C GLY A 297 12.79 24.21 0.83
N GLY A 298 11.68 23.65 1.28
CA GLY A 298 10.35 23.73 0.67
C GLY A 298 9.29 23.89 1.75
N SER A 299 8.03 24.01 1.33
CA SER A 299 6.88 24.13 2.22
C SER A 299 5.66 23.44 1.62
N LEU A 300 4.97 22.65 2.44
CA LEU A 300 3.65 22.14 2.05
C LEU A 300 2.62 23.22 2.35
N GLU A 301 2.05 23.82 1.31
CA GLU A 301 1.15 24.97 1.38
C GLU A 301 -0.28 24.59 1.80
N TYR A 302 -0.71 23.37 1.48
CA TYR A 302 -2.05 22.83 1.73
C TYR A 302 -2.00 21.31 2.02
N GLY A 303 -3.13 20.72 2.44
CA GLY A 303 -3.17 19.39 3.06
C GLY A 303 -2.67 18.24 2.18
N ASP A 304 -2.87 18.33 0.87
CA ASP A 304 -2.47 17.30 -0.11
C ASP A 304 -1.33 17.80 -1.01
N ASP A 305 -0.55 18.77 -0.52
CA ASP A 305 0.58 19.30 -1.27
C ASP A 305 1.74 18.31 -1.22
N ALA A 306 2.39 18.13 -2.37
CA ALA A 306 3.50 17.22 -2.56
C ALA A 306 4.59 17.94 -3.34
N ASP A 307 5.82 17.85 -2.84
CA ASP A 307 6.94 18.51 -3.47
C ASP A 307 7.87 17.50 -4.13
N PHE A 308 7.89 17.48 -5.46
CA PHE A 308 8.78 16.61 -6.21
C PHE A 308 10.15 17.26 -6.44
N PHE A 309 11.18 16.46 -6.17
CA PHE A 309 12.58 16.75 -6.44
C PHE A 309 13.19 15.67 -7.33
N VAL A 310 14.28 16.01 -8.02
CA VAL A 310 15.03 15.05 -8.84
C VAL A 310 16.53 15.19 -8.61
N PHE A 311 17.22 14.06 -8.46
CA PHE A 311 18.69 13.99 -8.41
C PHE A 311 19.22 12.87 -9.31
N GLU A 312 20.48 12.98 -9.71
CA GLU A 312 21.15 11.98 -10.55
C GLU A 312 21.89 10.97 -9.67
N ALA A 313 21.39 9.74 -9.61
CA ALA A 313 22.01 8.63 -8.89
C ALA A 313 23.14 7.98 -9.68
N VAL A 314 24.13 7.46 -8.97
CA VAL A 314 25.27 6.71 -9.53
C VAL A 314 25.19 5.25 -9.08
N GLU A 315 25.25 4.33 -10.05
CA GLU A 315 25.25 2.89 -9.80
C GLU A 315 26.31 2.50 -8.74
N GLY A 316 25.85 1.81 -7.70
CA GLY A 316 26.66 1.32 -6.58
C GLY A 316 26.96 2.35 -5.48
N GLU A 317 26.41 3.57 -5.55
CA GLU A 317 26.39 4.49 -4.41
C GLU A 317 25.16 4.27 -3.55
N PHE A 318 25.30 4.49 -2.24
CA PHE A 318 24.18 4.59 -1.31
C PHE A 318 23.83 6.06 -1.13
N TYR A 319 22.54 6.38 -1.13
CA TYR A 319 22.04 7.73 -0.88
C TYR A 319 21.25 7.77 0.42
N GLU A 320 21.56 8.73 1.29
CA GLU A 320 20.71 9.11 2.41
C GLU A 320 19.84 10.28 1.97
N ILE A 321 18.52 10.09 2.03
CA ILE A 321 17.51 11.07 1.66
C ILE A 321 16.74 11.39 2.94
N GLY A 322 16.92 12.59 3.48
CA GLY A 322 16.32 13.00 4.74
C GLY A 322 15.47 14.25 4.59
N VAL A 323 14.31 14.26 5.24
CA VAL A 323 13.42 15.41 5.35
C VAL A 323 13.34 15.84 6.81
N GLU A 324 13.93 17.00 7.12
CA GLU A 324 13.91 17.55 8.47
C GLU A 324 12.76 18.56 8.62
N PRO A 325 11.84 18.37 9.59
CA PRO A 325 10.76 19.31 9.82
C PRO A 325 11.29 20.67 10.32
N VAL A 326 10.78 21.76 9.76
CA VAL A 326 11.05 23.14 10.23
C VAL A 326 9.82 23.72 10.93
N THR A 327 8.68 23.73 10.24
CA THR A 327 7.37 24.01 10.83
C THR A 327 6.32 22.98 10.46
N LEU A 328 6.57 22.13 9.46
CA LEU A 328 5.80 20.91 9.22
C LEU A 328 5.93 20.01 10.45
N GLU A 329 4.84 19.43 10.92
CA GLU A 329 4.84 18.61 12.14
C GLU A 329 5.40 17.21 11.88
N ASP A 330 5.05 16.63 10.73
CA ASP A 330 5.31 15.24 10.40
C ASP A 330 5.52 15.07 8.88
N PRO A 331 6.75 15.26 8.36
CA PRO A 331 7.09 15.05 6.96
C PRO A 331 7.13 13.57 6.57
N THR A 332 6.77 13.29 5.32
CA THR A 332 6.97 12.00 4.67
C THR A 332 7.96 12.12 3.51
N VAL A 333 8.56 11.01 3.09
CA VAL A 333 9.40 10.95 1.90
C VAL A 333 9.14 9.67 1.12
N ALA A 334 8.90 9.80 -0.18
CA ALA A 334 8.81 8.68 -1.12
C ALA A 334 9.84 8.80 -2.23
N LEU A 335 10.27 7.66 -2.76
CA LEU A 335 11.25 7.57 -3.84
C LEU A 335 10.64 6.87 -5.05
N TYR A 336 10.90 7.41 -6.24
CA TYR A 336 10.42 6.87 -7.51
C TYR A 336 11.56 6.77 -8.54
N ASP A 337 11.44 5.80 -9.44
CA ASP A 337 12.34 5.67 -10.58
C ASP A 337 12.02 6.64 -11.72
N ALA A 338 12.80 6.55 -12.81
CA ALA A 338 12.65 7.42 -13.97
C ALA A 338 11.36 7.22 -14.78
N ASP A 339 10.71 6.07 -14.62
CA ASP A 339 9.45 5.71 -15.28
C ASP A 339 8.24 6.00 -14.35
N GLY A 340 8.49 6.50 -13.13
CA GLY A 340 7.47 6.82 -12.13
C GLY A 340 7.03 5.62 -11.29
N ALA A 341 7.78 4.51 -11.33
CA ALA A 341 7.52 3.39 -10.44
C ALA A 341 7.94 3.75 -9.02
N TRP A 342 7.06 3.47 -8.06
CA TRP A 342 7.35 3.61 -6.63
C TRP A 342 8.48 2.65 -6.24
N LEU A 343 9.42 3.14 -5.42
CA LEU A 343 10.60 2.40 -4.99
C LEU A 343 10.65 2.21 -3.47
N ASP A 344 10.35 3.26 -2.71
CA ASP A 344 10.52 3.26 -1.26
C ASP A 344 9.75 4.41 -0.59
N TYR A 345 9.45 4.29 0.70
CA TYR A 345 8.73 5.29 1.49
C TYR A 345 9.16 5.26 2.96
N ASN A 346 9.18 6.43 3.59
CA ASN A 346 9.34 6.56 5.04
C ASN A 346 8.72 7.86 5.55
N ASP A 347 8.10 7.83 6.72
CA ASP A 347 7.56 9.00 7.43
C ASP A 347 8.24 9.23 8.79
N ASP A 348 8.72 8.18 9.44
CA ASP A 348 9.46 8.31 10.68
C ASP A 348 10.84 7.64 10.67
N SER A 349 11.77 8.20 11.44
CA SER A 349 13.11 7.64 11.53
C SER A 349 13.67 7.73 12.94
N GLY A 350 13.97 6.57 13.51
CA GLY A 350 14.46 6.45 14.88
C GLY A 350 13.40 6.89 15.89
N ASP A 351 13.74 7.83 16.78
CA ASP A 351 12.82 8.34 17.80
C ASP A 351 12.18 9.69 17.37
N SER A 352 12.09 9.99 16.07
CA SER A 352 11.59 11.26 15.54
C SER A 352 10.68 11.10 14.32
N LEU A 353 9.72 12.02 14.19
CA LEU A 353 8.85 12.24 13.01
C LEU A 353 9.60 12.88 11.83
N ALA A 354 10.88 12.55 11.65
CA ALA A 354 11.64 13.03 10.52
C ALA A 354 11.83 11.84 9.59
N ALA A 355 11.35 11.96 8.37
CA ALA A 355 11.50 10.95 7.36
C ALA A 355 12.96 10.83 6.90
N ARG A 356 13.46 9.60 6.77
CA ARG A 356 14.79 9.30 6.22
C ARG A 356 14.84 7.93 5.54
N LEU A 357 15.26 7.93 4.28
CA LEU A 357 15.56 6.74 3.48
C LEU A 357 17.06 6.54 3.27
N ILE A 358 17.47 5.28 3.17
CA ILE A 358 18.78 4.86 2.66
C ILE A 358 18.55 4.03 1.40
N TRP A 359 19.02 4.51 0.26
CA TRP A 359 18.77 3.87 -1.03
C TRP A 359 20.04 3.33 -1.68
N PRO A 360 20.16 2.01 -1.93
CA PRO A 360 21.20 1.42 -2.75
C PRO A 360 20.91 1.65 -4.25
N ALA A 361 21.65 2.55 -4.91
CA ALA A 361 21.42 2.80 -6.33
C ALA A 361 21.90 1.63 -7.21
N GLY A 362 20.99 0.73 -7.59
CA GLY A 362 21.26 -0.40 -8.49
C GLY A 362 21.57 0.00 -9.94
N SER A 363 21.29 1.25 -10.34
CA SER A 363 21.62 1.78 -11.66
C SER A 363 21.87 3.29 -11.63
N SER A 364 22.57 3.81 -12.66
CA SER A 364 22.75 5.25 -12.85
C SER A 364 21.58 5.86 -13.61
N GLY A 365 21.04 6.97 -13.11
CA GLY A 365 19.94 7.69 -13.73
C GLY A 365 19.25 8.66 -12.77
N PRO A 366 18.22 9.39 -13.23
CA PRO A 366 17.44 10.24 -12.36
C PRO A 366 16.59 9.39 -11.41
N LEU A 367 16.55 9.79 -10.14
CA LEU A 367 15.57 9.35 -9.15
C LEU A 367 14.75 10.56 -8.70
N TYR A 368 13.46 10.33 -8.44
CA TYR A 368 12.52 11.35 -8.04
C TYR A 368 12.16 11.16 -6.58
N VAL A 369 12.25 12.24 -5.80
CA VAL A 369 11.90 12.26 -4.38
C VAL A 369 10.64 13.08 -4.23
N GLU A 370 9.60 12.50 -3.65
CA GLU A 370 8.41 13.21 -3.23
C GLU A 370 8.54 13.51 -1.74
N VAL A 371 8.34 14.77 -1.37
CA VAL A 371 8.17 15.16 0.03
C VAL A 371 6.70 15.48 0.26
N GLY A 372 6.07 14.71 1.13
CA GLY A 372 4.72 14.97 1.63
C GLY A 372 4.75 15.20 3.14
N GLY A 373 3.59 15.10 3.79
CA GLY A 373 3.50 15.25 5.23
C GLY A 373 2.08 15.22 5.76
N TYR A 374 1.94 14.89 7.04
CA TYR A 374 0.67 15.02 7.75
C TYR A 374 0.47 16.47 8.19
N GLY A 375 -0.12 17.26 7.27
CA GLY A 375 -0.43 18.67 7.45
C GLY A 375 0.47 19.60 6.66
N VAL A 376 0.49 20.88 7.05
CA VAL A 376 1.14 21.95 6.29
C VAL A 376 2.33 22.54 7.02
N GLY A 377 3.35 22.97 6.28
CA GLY A 377 4.47 23.70 6.83
C GLY A 377 5.78 23.49 6.08
N SER A 378 6.80 24.23 6.52
CA SER A 378 8.14 24.17 5.94
C SER A 378 8.96 22.98 6.43
N TYR A 379 9.84 22.49 5.56
CA TYR A 379 10.79 21.42 5.82
C TYR A 379 12.16 21.73 5.18
N THR A 380 13.12 20.82 5.34
CA THR A 380 14.40 20.85 4.63
C THR A 380 14.75 19.45 4.12
N LEU A 381 14.79 19.30 2.80
CA LEU A 381 15.27 18.09 2.12
C LEU A 381 16.79 18.10 2.02
N THR A 382 17.42 16.97 2.30
CA THR A 382 18.83 16.72 2.00
C THR A 382 18.96 15.37 1.30
N VAL A 383 19.62 15.36 0.14
CA VAL A 383 20.09 14.14 -0.51
C VAL A 383 21.61 14.11 -0.40
N ALA A 384 22.17 13.08 0.22
CA ALA A 384 23.62 12.95 0.41
C ALA A 384 24.10 11.54 0.05
N VAL A 385 25.35 11.43 -0.43
CA VAL A 385 25.99 10.11 -0.52
C VAL A 385 26.22 9.61 0.90
N SER A 386 25.70 8.43 1.20
CA SER A 386 25.85 7.76 2.49
C SER A 386 27.23 7.09 2.59
N ASP A 387 27.75 7.03 3.81
CA ASP A 387 28.96 6.27 4.15
C ASP A 387 28.64 4.80 4.52
N VAL A 388 27.38 4.38 4.38
CA VAL A 388 26.95 2.98 4.53
C VAL A 388 27.78 2.09 3.60
N VAL A 389 28.21 0.95 4.14
CA VAL A 389 28.95 -0.07 3.40
C VAL A 389 28.26 -1.38 3.68
N ASP A 390 27.51 -1.84 2.68
CA ASP A 390 26.85 -3.15 2.65
C ASP A 390 27.88 -4.28 2.87
N ASP A 391 27.62 -5.15 3.85
CA ASP A 391 28.45 -6.31 4.15
C ASP A 391 28.09 -7.56 3.33
N HIS A 392 26.86 -7.66 2.82
CA HIS A 392 26.30 -8.79 2.08
C HIS A 392 25.27 -8.35 1.03
N ALA A 393 25.51 -8.69 -0.25
CA ALA A 393 24.65 -8.24 -1.34
C ALA A 393 23.15 -8.56 -1.16
N ASN A 394 22.30 -7.60 -1.55
CA ASN A 394 20.83 -7.67 -1.53
C ASN A 394 20.21 -8.47 -2.69
N ALA A 395 21.00 -9.32 -3.35
CA ALA A 395 20.55 -10.11 -4.49
C ALA A 395 21.34 -11.43 -4.62
N PRO A 396 20.76 -12.45 -5.29
CA PRO A 396 21.49 -13.67 -5.63
C PRO A 396 22.80 -13.40 -6.38
N GLU A 397 22.84 -12.35 -7.20
CA GLU A 397 24.04 -11.80 -7.83
C GLU A 397 24.97 -11.13 -6.82
N GLY A 398 25.83 -11.92 -6.21
CA GLY A 398 26.81 -11.41 -5.22
C GLY A 398 26.69 -12.09 -3.86
N ALA A 399 25.67 -12.93 -3.70
CA ALA A 399 25.40 -13.70 -2.49
C ALA A 399 26.66 -14.29 -1.85
N THR A 400 26.76 -14.11 -0.53
CA THR A 400 27.89 -14.58 0.27
C THR A 400 27.84 -16.10 0.41
N ALA A 401 28.96 -16.79 0.15
CA ALA A 401 29.00 -18.24 0.30
C ALA A 401 28.93 -18.65 1.79
N ALA A 402 27.89 -19.40 2.16
CA ALA A 402 27.70 -19.94 3.50
C ALA A 402 28.16 -21.41 3.57
N GLU A 403 29.17 -21.69 4.39
CA GLU A 403 29.63 -23.06 4.61
C GLU A 403 28.72 -23.80 5.61
N VAL A 404 28.14 -24.91 5.17
CA VAL A 404 27.26 -25.75 6.02
C VAL A 404 27.98 -26.20 7.30
N GLY A 405 27.42 -25.82 8.44
CA GLY A 405 27.91 -26.12 9.79
C GLY A 405 28.75 -25.00 10.41
N GLU A 406 29.02 -23.92 9.67
CA GLU A 406 29.65 -22.70 10.16
C GLU A 406 28.62 -21.57 10.29
N ALA A 407 28.88 -20.65 11.21
CA ALA A 407 28.06 -19.45 11.37
C ALA A 407 28.66 -18.32 10.53
N VAL A 408 27.80 -17.54 9.90
CA VAL A 408 28.14 -16.32 9.16
C VAL A 408 27.49 -15.15 9.90
N GLU A 409 28.29 -14.16 10.25
CA GLU A 409 27.79 -12.92 10.87
C GLU A 409 27.50 -11.93 9.75
N GLY A 410 26.38 -11.23 9.85
CA GLY A 410 25.94 -10.18 8.92
C GLY A 410 25.24 -9.05 9.68
N SER A 411 24.99 -7.95 8.98
CA SER A 411 24.25 -6.81 9.53
C SER A 411 23.36 -6.20 8.46
N LEU A 412 22.09 -6.00 8.79
CA LEU A 412 21.21 -5.15 7.99
C LEU A 412 21.56 -3.69 8.35
N GLU A 413 22.12 -2.97 7.39
CA GLU A 413 22.68 -1.63 7.57
C GLU A 413 21.62 -0.54 7.67
N TYR A 414 20.47 -0.75 7.03
CA TYR A 414 19.35 0.17 6.95
C TYR A 414 18.03 -0.59 6.93
N ASP A 415 16.92 0.13 7.05
CA ASP A 415 15.60 -0.49 6.97
C ASP A 415 15.31 -0.95 5.53
N GLY A 416 14.72 -2.14 5.37
CA GLY A 416 14.56 -2.77 4.05
C GLY A 416 15.85 -3.39 3.46
N ASP A 417 16.97 -3.37 4.21
CA ASP A 417 18.18 -4.08 3.81
C ASP A 417 17.99 -5.61 3.93
N VAL A 418 18.58 -6.35 2.99
CA VAL A 418 18.50 -7.82 2.96
C VAL A 418 19.83 -8.40 2.52
N ASP A 419 20.20 -9.51 3.13
CA ASP A 419 21.50 -10.15 2.93
C ASP A 419 21.33 -11.51 2.25
N TYR A 420 21.85 -11.66 1.03
CA TYR A 420 21.81 -12.94 0.34
C TYR A 420 23.03 -13.82 0.63
N PHE A 421 22.77 -15.09 0.90
CA PHE A 421 23.74 -16.15 1.04
C PHE A 421 23.49 -17.29 0.07
N VAL A 422 24.53 -18.07 -0.24
CA VAL A 422 24.41 -19.25 -1.10
C VAL A 422 25.12 -20.46 -0.47
N PHE A 423 24.47 -21.62 -0.51
CA PHE A 423 25.07 -22.89 -0.10
C PHE A 423 24.74 -24.04 -1.06
N ASP A 424 25.63 -25.02 -1.18
CA ASP A 424 25.40 -26.22 -1.99
C ASP A 424 24.59 -27.26 -1.21
N ALA A 425 23.30 -27.37 -1.54
CA ALA A 425 22.43 -28.42 -1.05
C ALA A 425 22.77 -29.78 -1.69
N VAL A 426 22.46 -30.85 -0.97
CA VAL A 426 22.71 -32.24 -1.39
C VAL A 426 21.40 -32.99 -1.31
N GLU A 427 21.03 -33.61 -2.42
CA GLU A 427 19.80 -34.40 -2.56
C GLU A 427 19.65 -35.42 -1.42
N GLY A 428 18.49 -35.40 -0.77
CA GLY A 428 18.10 -36.30 0.32
C GLY A 428 18.59 -35.88 1.71
N GLU A 429 19.31 -34.77 1.84
CA GLU A 429 19.69 -34.21 3.15
C GLU A 429 18.63 -33.21 3.65
N LEU A 430 18.46 -33.14 4.96
CA LEU A 430 17.62 -32.16 5.63
C LEU A 430 18.51 -31.03 6.17
N TYR A 431 18.21 -29.80 5.76
CA TYR A 431 18.88 -28.60 6.25
C TYR A 431 18.03 -27.90 7.29
N GLU A 432 18.68 -27.36 8.32
CA GLU A 432 18.09 -26.37 9.22
C GLU A 432 18.83 -25.05 8.97
N LEU A 433 18.08 -24.02 8.62
CA LEU A 433 18.54 -22.65 8.52
C LEU A 433 18.08 -21.94 9.79
N SER A 434 18.95 -21.18 10.43
CA SER A 434 18.60 -20.43 11.64
C SER A 434 19.31 -19.11 11.64
N VAL A 435 18.55 -18.04 11.85
CA VAL A 435 19.10 -16.71 12.09
C VAL A 435 19.00 -16.43 13.58
N SER A 436 20.13 -16.09 14.19
CA SER A 436 20.18 -15.69 15.60
C SER A 436 20.35 -14.18 15.68
N PRO A 437 19.35 -13.44 16.20
CA PRO A 437 19.49 -12.00 16.36
C PRO A 437 20.62 -11.65 17.33
N VAL A 438 21.41 -10.63 17.01
CA VAL A 438 22.46 -10.07 17.88
C VAL A 438 22.05 -8.68 18.35
N THR A 439 21.80 -7.77 17.40
CA THR A 439 21.16 -6.47 17.65
C THR A 439 19.96 -6.21 16.76
N LEU A 440 19.78 -6.97 15.68
CA LEU A 440 18.54 -6.98 14.90
C LEU A 440 17.41 -7.51 15.79
N GLU A 441 16.29 -6.80 15.85
CA GLU A 441 15.21 -7.13 16.79
C GLU A 441 14.34 -8.27 16.28
N ASP A 442 14.03 -8.26 14.98
CA ASP A 442 13.10 -9.20 14.35
C ASP A 442 13.60 -9.65 12.96
N PRO A 443 14.56 -10.59 12.89
CA PRO A 443 15.03 -11.17 11.63
C PRO A 443 14.01 -12.10 10.96
N THR A 444 14.01 -12.14 9.64
CA THR A 444 13.31 -13.13 8.81
C THR A 444 14.30 -13.99 8.02
N VAL A 445 13.83 -15.13 7.51
CA VAL A 445 14.61 -15.96 6.57
C VAL A 445 13.76 -16.48 5.43
N GLU A 446 14.26 -16.32 4.22
CA GLU A 446 13.66 -16.89 3.02
C GLU A 446 14.64 -17.81 2.29
N LEU A 447 14.08 -18.78 1.58
CA LEU A 447 14.83 -19.76 0.82
C LEU A 447 14.38 -19.73 -0.63
N TYR A 448 15.36 -19.71 -1.53
CA TYR A 448 15.17 -19.66 -2.98
C TYR A 448 15.97 -20.75 -3.68
N ASP A 449 15.48 -21.22 -4.83
CA ASP A 449 16.20 -22.13 -5.69
C ASP A 449 17.22 -21.43 -6.61
N ALA A 450 17.93 -22.22 -7.42
CA ALA A 450 18.99 -21.73 -8.29
C ALA A 450 18.49 -20.82 -9.44
N ASP A 451 17.20 -20.87 -9.77
CA ASP A 451 16.55 -20.06 -10.79
C ASP A 451 15.84 -18.84 -10.18
N GLY A 452 15.96 -18.63 -8.86
CA GLY A 452 15.34 -17.53 -8.12
C GLY A 452 13.88 -17.80 -7.72
N ALA A 453 13.40 -19.03 -7.83
CA ALA A 453 12.04 -19.35 -7.38
C ALA A 453 12.01 -19.45 -5.85
N TRP A 454 11.05 -18.76 -5.23
CA TRP A 454 10.78 -18.84 -3.80
C TRP A 454 10.40 -20.27 -3.39
N LEU A 455 10.96 -20.75 -2.28
CA LEU A 455 10.79 -22.11 -1.78
C LEU A 455 10.09 -22.16 -0.42
N ASP A 456 10.50 -21.31 0.52
CA ASP A 456 10.04 -21.37 1.91
C ASP A 456 10.41 -20.07 2.68
N TYR A 457 9.69 -19.76 3.76
CA TYR A 457 9.86 -18.58 4.62
C TYR A 457 9.70 -18.94 6.10
N ASP A 458 10.40 -18.23 6.99
CA ASP A 458 10.14 -18.25 8.43
C ASP A 458 10.54 -16.93 9.11
N ASP A 459 9.81 -16.53 10.16
CA ASP A 459 10.07 -15.35 11.02
C ASP A 459 10.37 -15.74 12.48
N ASP A 460 9.53 -16.56 13.10
CA ASP A 460 9.42 -16.63 14.55
C ASP A 460 9.55 -18.05 15.14
N SER A 461 9.71 -19.07 14.31
CA SER A 461 9.59 -20.46 14.77
C SER A 461 10.76 -20.94 15.64
N GLY A 462 11.89 -20.23 15.61
CA GLY A 462 13.08 -20.47 16.44
C GLY A 462 12.97 -19.93 17.87
N GLY A 463 12.00 -19.05 18.13
CA GLY A 463 11.64 -18.44 19.41
C GLY A 463 12.44 -17.18 19.78
N ALA A 464 11.78 -16.24 20.45
CA ALA A 464 12.27 -14.89 20.73
C ALA A 464 12.55 -14.09 19.44
N LEU A 465 11.57 -14.10 18.53
CA LEU A 465 11.60 -13.44 17.22
C LEU A 465 12.78 -13.89 16.36
N ALA A 466 12.99 -15.20 16.25
CA ALA A 466 14.15 -15.73 15.56
C ALA A 466 13.69 -16.82 14.60
N PRO A 467 14.06 -16.76 13.31
CA PRO A 467 13.54 -17.67 12.33
C PRO A 467 14.34 -18.97 12.32
N ARG A 468 13.64 -20.07 12.08
CA ARG A 468 14.19 -21.41 11.93
C ARG A 468 13.45 -22.26 10.90
N LEU A 469 14.04 -22.33 9.73
CA LEU A 469 13.51 -23.06 8.59
C LEU A 469 14.10 -24.47 8.47
N TYR A 470 13.29 -25.47 8.10
CA TYR A 470 13.76 -26.84 7.85
C TYR A 470 13.48 -27.27 6.42
N TRP A 471 14.53 -27.44 5.61
CA TRP A 471 14.38 -27.74 4.19
C TRP A 471 14.87 -29.13 3.79
N PRO A 472 14.00 -30.04 3.33
CA PRO A 472 14.41 -31.30 2.71
C PRO A 472 14.85 -31.06 1.26
N ALA A 473 16.14 -31.22 0.97
CA ALA A 473 16.66 -30.98 -0.37
C ALA A 473 16.29 -32.13 -1.33
N ASP A 474 15.36 -31.89 -2.25
CA ASP A 474 14.96 -32.88 -3.28
C ASP A 474 15.93 -32.96 -4.47
N VAL A 475 16.80 -31.96 -4.62
CA VAL A 475 17.83 -31.89 -5.67
C VAL A 475 19.15 -31.41 -5.08
N SER A 476 20.27 -31.78 -5.71
CA SER A 476 21.57 -31.20 -5.37
C SER A 476 21.82 -29.97 -6.23
N GLY A 477 22.29 -28.88 -5.62
CA GLY A 477 22.53 -27.61 -6.31
C GLY A 477 22.64 -26.45 -5.34
N PRO A 478 22.95 -25.25 -5.83
CA PRO A 478 22.93 -24.05 -5.00
C PRO A 478 21.49 -23.75 -4.58
N LEU A 479 21.33 -23.39 -3.30
CA LEU A 479 20.15 -22.72 -2.78
C LEU A 479 20.59 -21.37 -2.22
N TYR A 480 19.71 -20.37 -2.36
CA TYR A 480 19.93 -19.02 -1.89
C TYR A 480 19.10 -18.75 -0.65
N VAL A 481 19.70 -18.11 0.34
CA VAL A 481 19.07 -17.75 1.60
C VAL A 481 19.08 -16.24 1.67
N GLU A 482 17.90 -15.63 1.79
CA GLU A 482 17.79 -14.21 2.11
C GLU A 482 17.57 -14.10 3.62
N VAL A 483 18.34 -13.23 4.27
CA VAL A 483 18.07 -12.80 5.64
C VAL A 483 17.61 -11.36 5.56
N GLY A 484 16.38 -11.10 5.98
CA GLY A 484 15.82 -9.76 6.14
C GLY A 484 15.40 -9.53 7.58
N GLY A 485 14.58 -8.52 7.80
CA GLY A 485 13.99 -8.23 9.09
C GLY A 485 13.44 -6.82 9.19
N TYR A 486 12.80 -6.51 10.32
CA TYR A 486 12.34 -5.16 10.61
C TYR A 486 13.48 -4.32 11.20
N GLY A 487 13.80 -3.20 10.53
CA GLY A 487 14.85 -2.28 10.93
C GLY A 487 16.27 -2.80 10.70
N ALA A 488 17.23 -1.98 11.15
CA ALA A 488 18.65 -2.27 11.02
C ALA A 488 19.22 -3.02 12.24
N GLY A 489 20.15 -3.93 12.01
CA GLY A 489 20.86 -4.61 13.09
C GLY A 489 21.68 -5.82 12.67
N SER A 490 22.49 -6.32 13.60
CA SER A 490 23.37 -7.47 13.37
C SER A 490 22.72 -8.80 13.75
N TYR A 491 23.12 -9.85 13.04
CA TYR A 491 22.65 -11.22 13.25
C TYR A 491 23.75 -12.26 12.96
N SER A 492 23.42 -13.53 13.21
CA SER A 492 24.27 -14.68 12.86
C SER A 492 23.45 -15.76 12.17
N LEU A 493 23.73 -16.03 10.89
CA LEU A 493 23.13 -17.10 10.10
C LEU A 493 23.90 -18.41 10.32
N THR A 494 23.19 -19.50 10.57
CA THR A 494 23.77 -20.85 10.60
C THR A 494 22.94 -21.81 9.75
N ILE A 495 23.60 -22.52 8.84
CA ILE A 495 23.00 -23.59 8.04
C ILE A 495 23.56 -24.93 8.50
N THR A 496 22.74 -25.85 9.01
CA THR A 496 23.19 -27.15 9.51
C THR A 496 22.51 -28.32 8.82
N ARG A 497 23.20 -29.46 8.69
CA ARG A 497 22.60 -30.74 8.28
C ARG A 497 22.03 -31.47 9.50
N ARG A 498 20.82 -31.98 9.39
CA ARG A 498 20.09 -32.68 10.47
C ARG A 498 20.10 -34.20 10.37
#